data_AF-A0A1G8R1M6-F1
#
_entry.id   AF-A0A1G8R1M6-F1
#
_cell.length_a   1.000
_cell.length_b   1.000
_cell.length_c   1.000
_cell.angle_alpha   90.00
_cell.angle_beta   90.00
_cell.angle_gamma   90.00
#
_symmetry.space_group_name_H-M   'P 1'
#
loop_
_entity.id
_entity.type
_entity.pdbx_description
1 polymer ?
#
loop_
_entity_poly.entity_id
_entity_poly.type
_entity_poly.pdbx_seq_one_letter_code
_entity_poly.pdbx_strand_id
1 'polypeptide(L)'
;MTSDSQGADIGREWFDVLTQLGLLARVQRSPALWEMTQQGEDLLESLSAKPRPESLAFEFMHPGSQERRTVSLTKNEIGSGMEDVLYEKLVAQFCSCESVGETNVVDCNCDEYGHDFELIANTERTAVF
;
A
#
# COMPACT_ATOMS: atom_id res chain seq x y z
N MET A 1 -21.16 -18.32 2.40
CA MET A 1 -20.70 -17.64 1.18
C MET A 1 -20.24 -16.27 1.63
N THR A 2 -18.97 -16.17 2.03
CA THR A 2 -18.37 -14.96 2.60
C THR A 2 -17.99 -14.00 1.47
N SER A 3 -18.40 -12.75 1.61
CA SER A 3 -18.21 -11.68 0.63
C SER A 3 -16.74 -11.33 0.43
N ASP A 4 -16.22 -11.61 -0.76
CA ASP A 4 -15.02 -10.99 -1.30
C ASP A 4 -15.33 -9.54 -1.70
N SER A 5 -15.43 -8.64 -0.72
CA SER A 5 -15.53 -7.21 -0.95
C SER A 5 -14.16 -6.56 -0.79
N GLN A 6 -13.28 -6.78 -1.77
CA GLN A 6 -12.08 -5.96 -1.98
C GLN A 6 -12.39 -4.70 -2.83
N GLY A 7 -13.63 -4.21 -2.79
CA GLY A 7 -14.02 -2.96 -3.41
C GLY A 7 -13.83 -1.81 -2.43
N ALA A 8 -13.05 -0.80 -2.78
CA ALA A 8 -13.13 0.48 -2.10
C ALA A 8 -14.54 1.05 -2.36
N ASP A 9 -15.37 1.14 -1.32
CA ASP A 9 -16.68 1.78 -1.43
C ASP A 9 -16.51 3.29 -1.49
N ILE A 10 -16.21 3.77 -2.69
CA ILE A 10 -16.03 5.19 -3.00
C ILE A 10 -17.37 5.89 -3.21
N GLY A 11 -18.52 5.26 -3.01
CA GLY A 11 -19.83 5.88 -3.25
C GLY A 11 -20.19 5.99 -4.74
N ARG A 12 -21.50 6.04 -5.05
CA ARG A 12 -22.03 6.07 -6.42
C ARG A 12 -21.80 7.40 -7.13
N GLU A 13 -21.71 8.47 -6.36
CA GLU A 13 -21.45 9.82 -6.84
C GLU A 13 -20.11 9.92 -7.58
N TRP A 14 -19.11 9.16 -7.13
CA TRP A 14 -17.81 9.12 -7.79
C TRP A 14 -17.85 8.39 -9.12
N PHE A 15 -18.66 7.33 -9.26
CA PHE A 15 -18.88 6.67 -10.55
C PHE A 15 -19.57 7.60 -11.56
N ASP A 16 -20.52 8.42 -11.12
CA ASP A 16 -21.17 9.41 -11.97
C ASP A 16 -20.20 10.51 -12.40
N VAL A 17 -19.33 10.99 -11.50
CA VAL A 17 -18.25 11.95 -11.83
C VAL A 17 -17.28 11.35 -12.85
N LEU A 18 -16.80 10.12 -12.63
CA LEU A 18 -15.90 9.44 -13.56
C LEU A 18 -16.56 9.20 -14.93
N THR A 19 -17.89 9.03 -14.95
CA THR A 19 -18.66 8.97 -16.20
C THR A 19 -18.73 10.32 -16.89
N GLN A 20 -18.94 11.42 -16.16
CA GLN A 20 -18.92 12.78 -16.71
C GLN A 20 -17.55 13.17 -17.27
N LEU A 21 -16.46 12.68 -16.65
CA LEU A 21 -15.09 12.89 -17.13
C LEU A 21 -14.73 12.02 -18.34
N GLY A 22 -15.62 11.12 -18.78
CA GLY A 22 -15.40 10.20 -19.89
C GLY A 22 -14.46 9.03 -19.55
N LEU A 23 -14.14 8.82 -18.27
CA LEU A 23 -13.24 7.76 -17.82
C LEU A 23 -13.98 6.44 -17.61
N LEU A 24 -15.26 6.51 -17.22
CA LEU A 24 -16.15 5.36 -17.15
C LEU A 24 -17.35 5.54 -18.08
N ALA A 25 -17.93 4.42 -18.52
CA ALA A 25 -19.18 4.39 -19.25
C ALA A 25 -20.23 3.61 -18.45
N ARG A 26 -21.39 4.23 -18.20
CA ARG A 26 -22.51 3.53 -17.57
C ARG A 26 -23.23 2.65 -18.59
N VAL A 27 -22.97 1.34 -18.55
CA VAL A 27 -23.51 0.35 -19.48
C VAL A 27 -24.86 -0.23 -19.04
N GLN A 28 -25.16 -0.19 -17.74
CA GLN A 28 -26.45 -0.64 -17.20
C GLN A 28 -26.98 0.33 -16.12
N ARG A 29 -28.29 0.58 -16.12
CA ARG A 29 -28.93 1.47 -15.13
C ARG A 29 -29.33 0.76 -13.85
N SER A 30 -29.85 -0.47 -13.92
CA SER A 30 -30.29 -1.27 -12.78
C SER A 30 -30.08 -2.79 -13.04
N PRO A 31 -29.21 -3.47 -12.28
CA PRO A 31 -28.25 -2.88 -11.35
C PRO A 31 -27.33 -1.89 -12.09
N ALA A 32 -26.80 -0.91 -11.36
CA ALA A 32 -25.96 0.08 -11.99
C ALA A 32 -24.59 -0.54 -12.28
N LEU A 33 -24.19 -0.55 -13.56
CA LEU A 33 -22.95 -1.14 -14.03
C LEU A 33 -22.18 -0.12 -14.85
N TRP A 34 -20.87 -0.06 -14.61
CA TRP A 34 -19.93 0.80 -15.31
C TRP A 34 -18.78 -0.04 -15.87
N GLU A 35 -18.30 0.35 -17.04
CA GLU A 35 -17.11 -0.22 -17.68
C GLU A 35 -16.07 0.88 -17.89
N MET A 36 -14.79 0.51 -17.91
CA MET A 36 -13.70 1.44 -18.24
C MET A 36 -13.78 1.85 -19.70
N THR A 37 -13.59 3.14 -19.99
CA THR A 37 -13.48 3.62 -21.39
C THR A 37 -12.03 3.52 -21.86
N GLN A 38 -11.79 3.58 -23.18
CA GLN A 38 -10.43 3.67 -23.71
C GLN A 38 -9.66 4.87 -23.14
N GLN A 39 -10.33 6.02 -22.97
CA GLN A 39 -9.72 7.19 -22.34
C GLN A 39 -9.34 6.93 -20.88
N GLY A 40 -10.16 6.17 -20.14
CA GLY A 40 -9.85 5.71 -18.79
C GLY A 40 -8.63 4.80 -18.75
N GLU A 41 -8.56 3.82 -19.66
CA GLU A 41 -7.39 2.94 -19.81
C GLU A 41 -6.13 3.72 -20.18
N ASP A 42 -6.20 4.62 -21.18
CA ASP A 42 -5.06 5.46 -21.59
C ASP A 42 -4.58 6.35 -20.44
N LEU A 43 -5.50 6.87 -19.62
CA LEU A 43 -5.17 7.66 -18.44
C LEU A 43 -4.46 6.80 -17.39
N LEU A 44 -4.97 5.59 -17.11
CA LEU A 44 -4.33 4.66 -16.18
C LEU A 44 -2.93 4.25 -16.66
N GLU A 45 -2.77 3.96 -17.95
CA GLU A 45 -1.48 3.66 -18.55
C GLU A 45 -0.53 4.85 -18.43
N SER A 46 -1.00 6.09 -18.69
CA SER A 46 -0.18 7.29 -18.51
C SER A 46 0.23 7.52 -17.04
N LEU A 47 -0.62 7.17 -16.08
CA LEU A 47 -0.33 7.26 -14.64
C LEU A 47 0.61 6.15 -14.18
N SER A 48 0.54 4.98 -14.81
CA SER A 48 1.48 3.87 -14.58
C SER A 48 2.84 4.13 -15.24
N ALA A 49 2.86 4.82 -16.37
CA ALA A 49 4.06 5.22 -17.08
C ALA A 49 4.72 6.47 -16.48
N LYS A 50 3.98 7.26 -15.69
CA LYS A 50 4.60 8.27 -14.83
C LYS A 50 5.47 7.53 -13.82
N PRO A 51 6.78 7.85 -13.75
CA PRO A 51 7.64 7.24 -12.75
C PRO A 51 7.03 7.57 -11.39
N ARG A 52 6.57 6.53 -10.68
CA ARG A 52 6.30 6.69 -9.25
C ARG A 52 7.60 7.20 -8.65
N PRO A 53 7.55 8.24 -7.81
CA PRO A 53 8.77 8.78 -7.26
C PRO A 53 9.48 7.64 -6.53
N GLU A 54 10.67 7.29 -7.01
CA GLU A 54 11.51 6.22 -6.45
C GLU A 54 12.02 6.59 -5.04
N SER A 55 11.80 7.85 -4.65
CA SER A 55 12.11 8.40 -3.34
C SER A 55 10.93 9.18 -2.74
N LEU A 56 10.79 9.09 -1.42
CA LEU A 56 9.85 9.89 -0.63
C LEU A 56 10.58 11.13 -0.10
N ALA A 57 9.99 12.31 -0.32
CA ALA A 57 10.55 13.58 0.15
C ALA A 57 9.93 13.99 1.49
N PHE A 58 10.78 14.40 2.42
CA PHE A 58 10.43 14.90 3.74
C PHE A 58 10.93 16.33 3.87
N GLU A 59 10.03 17.24 4.21
CA GLU A 59 10.34 18.65 4.43
C GLU A 59 10.49 18.95 5.92
N PHE A 60 11.58 19.64 6.26
CA PHE A 60 11.90 20.11 7.60
C PHE A 60 11.96 21.62 7.59
N MET A 61 11.43 22.25 8.63
CA MET A 61 11.50 23.69 8.83
C MET A 61 12.10 23.96 10.20
N HIS A 62 13.20 24.70 10.25
CA HIS A 62 13.80 25.12 11.51
C HIS A 62 12.94 26.24 12.13
N PRO A 63 12.46 26.10 13.39
CA PRO A 63 11.44 27.01 13.94
C PRO A 63 11.91 28.45 14.16
N GLY A 64 13.22 28.67 14.39
CA GLY A 64 13.78 30.01 14.62
C GLY A 64 14.18 30.77 13.35
N SER A 65 15.02 30.17 12.50
CA SER A 65 15.47 30.76 11.24
C SER A 65 14.46 30.68 10.08
N GLN A 66 13.36 29.92 10.24
CA GLN A 66 12.42 29.55 9.16
C GLN A 66 13.07 28.86 7.95
N GLU A 67 14.31 28.40 8.11
CA GLU A 67 15.04 27.71 7.08
C GLU A 67 14.35 26.39 6.75
N ARG A 68 14.14 26.12 5.46
CA ARG A 68 13.52 24.89 4.97
C ARG A 68 14.56 23.99 4.33
N ARG A 69 14.50 22.70 4.63
CA ARG A 69 15.34 21.67 4.06
C ARG A 69 14.46 20.51 3.61
N THR A 70 14.76 19.95 2.45
CA THR A 70 14.08 18.78 1.92
C THR A 70 15.08 17.64 1.86
N VAL A 71 14.68 16.47 2.37
CA VAL A 71 15.45 15.23 2.31
C VAL A 71 14.63 14.21 1.56
N SER A 72 15.22 13.53 0.58
CA SER A 72 14.55 12.45 -0.14
C SER A 72 15.17 11.11 0.27
N LEU A 73 14.33 10.10 0.49
CA LEU A 73 14.76 8.74 0.84
C LEU A 73 14.20 7.73 -0.16
N THR A 74 15.04 6.86 -0.68
CA THR A 74 14.65 5.71 -1.49
C THR A 74 13.99 4.62 -0.63
N LYS A 75 13.29 3.68 -1.28
CA LYS A 75 12.73 2.49 -0.60
C LYS A 75 13.80 1.70 0.16
N ASN A 76 15.02 1.62 -0.37
CA ASN A 76 16.12 0.90 0.26
C ASN A 76 16.59 1.62 1.53
N GLU A 77 16.80 2.94 1.48
CA GLU A 77 17.20 3.73 2.66
C GLU A 77 16.16 3.67 3.78
N ILE A 78 14.87 3.67 3.42
CA ILE A 78 13.78 3.47 4.39
C ILE A 78 13.82 2.06 4.95
N GLY A 79 13.98 1.05 4.10
CA GLY A 79 14.06 -0.36 4.51
C GLY A 79 15.18 -0.60 5.51
N SER A 80 16.38 -0.08 5.24
CA SER A 80 17.53 -0.19 6.14
C SER A 80 17.38 0.64 7.41
N GLY A 81 16.75 1.82 7.35
CA GLY A 81 16.58 2.68 8.52
C GLY A 81 15.40 2.31 9.42
N MET A 82 14.46 1.51 8.94
CA MET A 82 13.23 1.13 9.65
C MET A 82 13.08 -0.39 9.82
N GLU A 83 14.19 -1.14 9.80
CA GLU A 83 14.21 -2.60 9.88
C GLU A 83 13.36 -3.14 11.04
N ASP A 84 13.55 -2.60 12.25
CA ASP A 84 12.79 -2.99 13.44
C ASP A 84 11.27 -2.82 13.26
N VAL A 85 10.85 -1.68 12.69
CA VAL A 85 9.42 -1.37 12.48
C VAL A 85 8.81 -2.30 11.43
N LEU A 86 9.58 -2.65 10.40
CA LEU A 86 9.15 -3.60 9.38
C LEU A 86 8.99 -4.99 9.96
N TYR A 87 9.92 -5.39 10.82
CA TYR A 87 9.92 -6.67 11.51
C TYR A 87 8.75 -6.83 12.49
N GLU A 88 8.51 -5.82 13.33
CA GLU A 88 7.34 -5.79 14.23
C GLU A 88 6.02 -5.93 13.44
N LYS A 89 5.90 -5.21 12.32
CA LYS A 89 4.73 -5.31 11.44
C LYS A 89 4.60 -6.67 10.77
N LEU A 90 5.70 -7.34 10.46
CA LEU A 90 5.71 -8.68 9.89
C LEU A 90 5.23 -9.69 10.92
N VAL A 91 5.83 -9.70 12.11
CA VAL A 91 5.45 -10.59 13.22
C VAL A 91 3.96 -10.44 13.56
N ALA A 92 3.46 -9.20 13.62
CA ALA A 92 2.06 -8.92 13.89
C ALA A 92 1.06 -9.52 12.87
N GLN A 93 1.49 -9.90 11.67
CA GLN A 93 0.60 -10.50 10.66
C GLN A 93 0.24 -11.95 10.96
N PHE A 94 1.15 -12.71 11.57
CA PHE A 94 0.97 -14.14 11.81
C PHE A 94 0.97 -14.50 13.29
N CYS A 95 1.42 -13.61 14.17
CA CYS A 95 1.49 -13.89 15.58
C CYS A 95 0.12 -13.75 16.25
N SER A 96 -0.46 -14.87 16.68
CA SER A 96 -1.77 -14.96 17.36
C SER A 96 -1.65 -15.75 18.66
N CYS A 97 -0.74 -15.32 19.53
CA CYS A 97 -0.50 -16.03 20.78
C CYS A 97 -1.67 -15.85 21.76
N GLU A 98 -2.14 -16.96 22.33
CA GLU A 98 -3.04 -16.95 23.48
C GLU A 98 -2.23 -17.29 24.75
N SER A 99 -2.66 -16.79 25.91
CA SER A 99 -2.06 -17.15 27.19
C SER A 99 -2.29 -18.63 27.51
N VAL A 100 -1.23 -19.37 27.83
CA VAL A 100 -1.33 -20.79 28.20
C VAL A 100 -1.58 -20.90 29.71
N GLY A 101 -2.82 -21.21 30.12
CA GLY A 101 -3.19 -21.50 31.52
C GLY A 101 -3.36 -20.29 32.45
N GLU A 102 -3.27 -20.50 33.77
CA GLU A 102 -3.36 -19.43 34.81
C GLU A 102 -2.09 -18.60 34.96
N THR A 103 -1.05 -18.88 34.17
CA THR A 103 0.21 -18.13 34.20
C THR A 103 0.22 -17.06 33.12
N ASN A 104 0.68 -15.85 33.46
CA ASN A 104 0.88 -14.73 32.52
C ASN A 104 2.02 -14.98 31.50
N VAL A 105 2.45 -16.24 31.32
CA VAL A 105 3.52 -16.61 30.40
C VAL A 105 2.89 -17.01 29.08
N VAL A 106 3.15 -16.21 28.06
CA VAL A 106 2.75 -16.47 26.68
C VAL A 106 3.92 -17.21 26.03
N ASP A 107 3.79 -18.53 25.85
CA ASP A 107 4.81 -19.35 25.19
C ASP A 107 4.60 -19.28 23.68
N CYS A 108 5.25 -18.30 23.04
CA CYS A 108 5.00 -18.02 21.64
C CYS A 108 6.29 -17.67 20.91
N ASN A 109 6.60 -18.46 19.90
CA ASN A 109 7.86 -18.40 19.17
C ASN A 109 7.78 -17.57 17.87
N CYS A 110 6.88 -16.59 17.83
CA CYS A 110 6.68 -15.78 16.63
C CYS A 110 7.93 -14.98 16.26
N ASP A 111 8.70 -14.56 17.26
CA ASP A 111 9.91 -13.79 17.04
C ASP A 111 10.99 -14.66 16.40
N GLU A 112 11.22 -15.91 16.83
CA GLU A 112 12.19 -16.76 16.13
C GLU A 112 11.74 -17.07 14.69
N TYR A 113 10.44 -17.34 14.48
CA TYR A 113 9.92 -17.61 13.14
C TYR A 113 9.96 -16.37 12.23
N GLY A 114 9.76 -15.17 12.78
CA GLY A 114 9.91 -13.93 12.04
C GLY A 114 11.34 -13.72 11.55
N HIS A 115 12.34 -14.15 12.34
CA HIS A 115 13.75 -13.92 12.06
C HIS A 115 14.24 -14.76 10.88
N ASP A 116 13.47 -15.80 10.51
CA ASP A 116 13.71 -16.60 9.30
C ASP A 116 13.35 -15.84 8.00
N PHE A 117 12.66 -14.70 8.08
CA PHE A 117 12.29 -13.90 6.91
C PHE A 117 13.36 -12.86 6.57
N GLU A 118 13.71 -12.83 5.29
CA GLU A 118 14.60 -11.80 4.72
C GLU A 118 13.81 -10.74 3.96
N LEU A 119 14.19 -9.47 4.12
CA LEU A 119 13.63 -8.38 3.33
C LEU A 119 14.11 -8.48 1.88
N ILE A 120 13.22 -8.91 0.99
CA ILE A 120 13.49 -8.92 -0.45
C ILE A 120 13.45 -7.46 -0.95
N ALA A 121 14.62 -6.86 -1.15
CA ALA A 121 14.73 -5.60 -1.87
C ALA A 121 13.99 -5.76 -3.20
N ASN A 122 13.11 -4.82 -3.54
CA ASN A 122 12.32 -4.88 -4.76
C ASN A 122 13.22 -4.54 -5.97
N THR A 123 14.21 -5.38 -6.22
CA THR A 123 14.83 -5.51 -7.54
C THR A 123 13.69 -5.89 -8.45
N GLU A 124 13.44 -5.07 -9.46
CA GLU A 124 12.38 -5.27 -10.43
C GLU A 124 12.27 -6.76 -10.78
N ARG A 125 11.08 -7.34 -10.62
CA ARG A 125 10.78 -8.65 -11.18
C ARG A 125 10.97 -8.54 -12.69
N THR A 126 12.18 -8.78 -13.17
CA THR A 126 12.44 -9.07 -14.57
C THR A 126 11.73 -10.40 -14.84
N ALA A 127 10.48 -10.30 -15.29
CA ALA A 127 9.78 -11.42 -15.88
C ALA A 127 10.57 -11.82 -17.13
N VAL A 128 11.38 -12.86 -17.02
CA VAL A 128 11.90 -13.58 -18.18
C VAL A 128 10.86 -14.64 -18.50
N PHE A 129 10.21 -14.47 -19.65
CA PHE A 129 9.31 -15.45 -20.28
C PHE A 129 10.09 -16.69 -20.72
#